data_AF-A0A3D0PGI5-F1
#
_entry.id   AF-A0A3D0PGI5-F1
#
_cell.length_a   1.000
_cell.length_b   1.000
_cell.length_c   1.000
_cell.angle_alpha   90.00
_cell.angle_beta   90.00
_cell.angle_gamma   90.00
#
_symmetry.space_group_name_H-M   'P 1'
#
loop_
_entity.id
_entity.type
_entity.pdbx_description
1 polymer ?
#
loop_
_entity_poly.entity_id
_entity_poly.type
_entity_poly.pdbx_seq_one_letter_code
_entity_poly.pdbx_strand_id
1 'polypeptide(L)'
;MSDNIKPYLSDFQTLLQTIYTAWQTVDITHFEKQKRELDAHRPFPPLALKSLEGRLEVDEVHNSTAIEGNSLTLGETALVLQKGLTVSGKPLKDHLEIKGYD
;
A
#
# COMPACT_ATOMS: atom_id res chain seq x y z
N MET A 1 -37.53 31.42 -2.72
CA MET A 1 -36.39 30.87 -3.50
C MET A 1 -35.68 29.69 -2.79
N SER A 2 -36.05 29.33 -1.55
CA SER A 2 -35.41 28.27 -0.74
C SER A 2 -36.06 26.89 -0.84
N ASP A 3 -37.27 26.76 -1.41
CA ASP A 3 -38.03 25.50 -1.39
C ASP A 3 -37.63 24.49 -2.49
N ASN A 4 -36.84 24.90 -3.50
CA ASN A 4 -36.46 24.04 -4.62
C ASN A 4 -35.25 23.12 -4.35
N ILE A 5 -34.64 23.20 -3.17
CA ILE A 5 -33.42 22.43 -2.82
C ILE A 5 -33.75 21.20 -1.95
N LYS A 6 -34.89 21.22 -1.26
CA LYS A 6 -35.34 20.13 -0.37
C LYS A 6 -35.38 18.74 -1.03
N PRO A 7 -35.81 18.57 -2.28
CA PRO A 7 -35.79 17.25 -2.95
C PRO A 7 -34.37 16.71 -3.17
N TYR A 8 -33.43 17.58 -3.53
CA TYR A 8 -32.03 17.19 -3.74
C TYR A 8 -31.33 16.80 -2.43
N LEU A 9 -31.76 17.39 -1.30
CA LEU A 9 -31.24 17.03 0.03
C LEU A 9 -31.72 15.66 0.49
N SER A 10 -32.98 15.29 0.22
CA SER A 10 -33.48 13.94 0.52
C SER A 10 -32.83 12.86 -0.35
N ASP A 11 -32.59 13.15 -1.62
CA ASP A 11 -31.90 12.25 -2.54
C ASP A 11 -30.44 12.05 -2.12
N PHE A 12 -29.76 13.13 -1.72
CA PHE A 12 -28.40 13.06 -1.18
C PHE A 12 -28.32 12.29 0.14
N GLN A 13 -29.25 12.52 1.08
CA GLN A 13 -29.33 11.76 2.33
C GLN A 13 -29.57 10.26 2.06
N THR A 14 -30.41 9.94 1.09
CA THR A 14 -30.68 8.55 0.68
C THR A 14 -29.43 7.92 0.07
N LEU A 15 -28.68 8.64 -0.77
CA LEU A 15 -27.41 8.18 -1.32
C LEU A 15 -26.37 7.93 -0.22
N LEU A 16 -26.21 8.87 0.72
CA LEU A 16 -25.30 8.69 1.86
C LEU A 16 -25.71 7.50 2.71
N GLN A 17 -26.99 7.34 3.00
CA GLN A 17 -27.50 6.23 3.78
C GLN A 17 -27.27 4.90 3.06
N THR A 18 -27.47 4.86 1.74
CA THR A 18 -27.24 3.68 0.90
C THR A 18 -25.76 3.30 0.86
N ILE A 19 -24.88 4.30 0.70
CA ILE A 19 -23.43 4.08 0.74
C ILE A 19 -23.03 3.57 2.12
N TYR A 20 -23.50 4.20 3.19
CA TYR A 20 -23.18 3.79 4.56
C TYR A 20 -23.65 2.37 4.85
N THR A 21 -24.89 2.00 4.51
CA THR A 21 -25.38 0.63 4.71
C THR A 21 -24.62 -0.37 3.84
N ALA A 22 -24.28 -0.03 2.60
CA ALA A 22 -23.44 -0.87 1.75
C ALA A 22 -22.06 -1.11 2.35
N TRP A 23 -21.40 -0.08 2.90
CA TRP A 23 -20.14 -0.24 3.63
C TRP A 23 -20.28 -1.16 4.85
N GLN A 24 -21.41 -1.10 5.57
CA GLN A 24 -21.68 -2.00 6.70
C GLN A 24 -21.93 -3.46 6.29
N THR A 25 -22.22 -3.75 5.01
CA THR A 25 -22.34 -5.13 4.53
C THR A 25 -21.00 -5.80 4.23
N VAL A 26 -19.90 -5.04 4.23
CA VAL A 26 -18.57 -5.59 4.00
C VAL A 26 -18.12 -6.36 5.25
N ASP A 27 -18.01 -7.69 5.13
CA ASP A 27 -17.47 -8.53 6.19
C ASP A 27 -15.95 -8.37 6.30
N ILE A 28 -15.50 -7.69 7.36
CA ILE A 28 -14.08 -7.51 7.70
C ILE A 28 -13.61 -8.39 8.86
N THR A 29 -14.48 -9.27 9.39
CA THR A 29 -14.21 -10.02 10.63
C THR A 29 -12.97 -10.91 10.53
N HIS A 30 -12.70 -11.43 9.32
CA HIS A 30 -11.48 -12.18 9.04
C HIS A 30 -10.21 -11.33 9.26
N PHE A 31 -10.18 -10.11 8.73
CA PHE A 31 -9.06 -9.18 8.88
C PHE A 31 -8.90 -8.72 10.33
N GLU A 32 -10.01 -8.45 11.02
CA GLU A 32 -9.98 -8.10 12.44
C GLU A 32 -9.41 -9.23 13.32
N LYS A 33 -9.72 -10.49 12.98
CA LYS A 33 -9.13 -11.65 13.66
C LYS A 33 -7.62 -11.71 13.42
N GLN A 34 -7.17 -11.63 12.17
CA GLN A 34 -5.74 -11.66 11.84
C GLN A 34 -4.98 -10.50 12.48
N LYS A 35 -5.58 -9.30 12.49
CA LYS A 35 -5.02 -8.12 13.15
C LYS A 35 -4.86 -8.34 14.66
N ARG A 36 -5.88 -8.90 15.33
CA ARG A 36 -5.80 -9.22 16.77
C ARG A 36 -4.71 -10.24 17.08
N GLU A 37 -4.61 -11.29 16.26
CA GLU A 37 -3.54 -12.30 16.40
C GLU A 37 -2.16 -11.66 16.24
N LEU A 38 -1.96 -10.83 15.22
CA LEU A 38 -0.71 -10.09 15.01
C LEU A 38 -0.40 -9.13 16.17
N ASP A 39 -1.39 -8.36 16.62
CA ASP A 39 -1.24 -7.36 17.67
C ASP A 39 -0.85 -8.03 19.01
N ALA A 40 -1.31 -9.27 19.27
CA ALA A 40 -0.96 -10.05 20.45
C ALA A 40 0.52 -10.48 20.49
N HIS A 41 1.24 -10.44 19.37
CA HIS A 41 2.68 -10.75 19.30
C HIS A 41 3.58 -9.53 19.57
N ARG A 42 3.01 -8.35 19.84
CA ARG A 42 3.79 -7.15 20.20
C ARG A 42 4.18 -7.14 21.68
N PRO A 43 5.29 -6.47 22.07
CA PRO A 43 6.23 -5.75 21.20
C PRO A 43 7.19 -6.70 20.48
N PHE A 44 7.57 -6.35 19.25
CA PHE A 44 8.55 -7.11 18.49
C PHE A 44 9.99 -6.72 18.88
N PRO A 45 10.96 -7.64 18.79
CA PRO A 45 12.37 -7.30 19.00
C PRO A 45 12.82 -6.17 18.05
N PRO A 46 13.52 -5.11 18.54
CA PRO A 46 13.88 -3.96 17.71
C PRO A 46 14.71 -4.32 16.46
N LEU A 47 15.62 -5.30 16.58
CA LEU A 47 16.40 -5.78 15.44
C LEU A 47 15.54 -6.49 14.39
N ALA A 48 14.54 -7.25 14.83
CA ALA A 48 13.61 -7.93 13.93
C ALA A 48 12.73 -6.91 13.20
N LEU A 49 12.26 -5.86 13.89
CA LEU A 49 11.52 -4.75 13.29
C LEU A 49 12.36 -4.04 12.22
N LYS A 50 13.59 -3.65 12.56
CA LYS A 50 14.48 -2.98 11.60
C LYS A 50 14.75 -3.84 10.36
N SER A 51 14.93 -5.15 10.54
CA SER A 51 15.10 -6.07 9.42
C SER A 51 13.84 -6.24 8.59
N LEU A 52 12.66 -6.18 9.22
CA LEU A 52 11.37 -6.28 8.53
C LEU A 52 11.08 -5.01 7.74
N GLU A 53 11.29 -3.83 8.34
CA GLU A 53 11.14 -2.52 7.70
C GLU A 53 11.98 -2.43 6.43
N GLY A 54 13.27 -2.76 6.50
CA GLY A 54 14.13 -2.76 5.31
C GLY A 54 13.76 -3.80 4.25
N ARG A 55 13.08 -4.89 4.62
CA ARG A 55 12.55 -5.84 3.63
C ARG A 55 11.29 -5.31 2.97
N LEU A 56 10.37 -4.75 3.75
CA LEU A 56 9.13 -4.17 3.26
C LEU A 56 9.40 -3.00 2.32
N GLU A 57 10.38 -2.15 2.62
CA GLU A 57 10.84 -1.08 1.74
C GLU A 57 11.23 -1.61 0.35
N VAL A 58 12.05 -2.67 0.28
CA VAL A 58 12.46 -3.27 -0.99
C VAL A 58 11.27 -3.94 -1.68
N ASP A 59 10.42 -4.66 -0.95
CA ASP A 59 9.25 -5.34 -1.49
C ASP A 59 8.26 -4.33 -2.09
N GLU A 60 7.99 -3.20 -1.41
CA GLU A 60 7.08 -2.15 -1.87
C GLU A 60 7.57 -1.50 -3.16
N VAL A 61 8.86 -1.12 -3.22
CA VAL A 61 9.46 -0.50 -4.40
C VAL A 61 9.50 -1.49 -5.57
N HIS A 62 9.93 -2.74 -5.32
CA HIS A 62 9.99 -3.76 -6.36
C HIS A 62 8.61 -4.07 -6.92
N ASN A 63 7.62 -4.35 -6.06
CA ASN A 63 6.27 -4.73 -6.53
C ASN A 63 5.60 -3.58 -7.29
N SER A 64 5.74 -2.34 -6.83
CA SER A 64 5.14 -1.18 -7.50
C SER A 64 5.77 -0.94 -8.88
N THR A 65 7.09 -0.92 -8.96
CA THR A 65 7.79 -0.70 -10.24
C THR A 65 7.67 -1.88 -11.20
N ALA A 66 7.62 -3.12 -10.70
CA ALA A 66 7.41 -4.30 -11.52
C ALA A 66 6.01 -4.30 -12.18
N ILE A 67 4.97 -3.79 -11.51
CA ILE A 67 3.63 -3.61 -12.11
C ILE A 67 3.68 -2.67 -13.31
N GLU A 68 4.58 -1.67 -13.27
CA GLU A 68 4.79 -0.70 -14.35
C GLU A 68 5.77 -1.19 -15.43
N GLY A 69 6.30 -2.42 -15.29
CA GLY A 69 7.16 -3.07 -16.27
C GLY A 69 8.66 -2.92 -16.01
N ASN A 70 9.07 -2.47 -14.82
CA ASN A 70 10.47 -2.49 -14.41
C ASN A 70 11.00 -3.93 -14.38
N SER A 71 12.21 -4.15 -14.91
CA SER A 71 12.78 -5.49 -15.10
C SER A 71 13.72 -5.93 -13.99
N LEU A 72 14.00 -5.10 -12.98
CA LEU A 72 14.85 -5.47 -11.86
C LEU A 72 14.16 -6.51 -11.00
N THR A 73 14.88 -7.58 -10.65
CA THR A 73 14.45 -8.58 -9.67
C THR A 73 14.47 -7.99 -8.26
N LEU A 74 13.78 -8.62 -7.31
CA LEU A 74 13.78 -8.18 -5.90
C LEU A 74 15.19 -7.97 -5.33
N GLY A 75 16.11 -8.89 -5.61
CA GLY A 75 17.51 -8.77 -5.16
C GLY A 75 18.27 -7.63 -5.85
N GLU A 76 18.02 -7.42 -7.15
CA GLU A 76 18.59 -6.31 -7.91
C GLU A 76 18.06 -4.96 -7.39
N THR A 77 16.76 -4.86 -7.11
CA THR A 77 16.15 -3.70 -6.45
C THR A 77 16.79 -3.43 -5.09
N ALA A 78 17.03 -4.45 -4.27
CA ALA A 78 17.73 -4.27 -2.99
C ALA A 78 19.15 -3.71 -3.15
N LEU A 79 19.90 -4.19 -4.15
CA LEU A 79 21.25 -3.68 -4.45
C LEU A 79 21.22 -2.21 -4.90
N VAL A 80 20.25 -1.84 -5.73
CA VAL A 80 20.10 -0.46 -6.19
C VAL A 80 19.65 0.46 -5.04
N LEU A 81 18.58 0.11 -4.34
CA LEU A 81 17.95 0.93 -3.32
C LEU A 81 18.83 1.06 -2.07
N GLN A 82 19.28 -0.06 -1.50
CA GLN A 82 19.96 -0.04 -0.20
C GLN A 82 21.47 0.13 -0.30
N LYS A 83 22.08 -0.19 -1.45
CA LYS A 83 23.54 -0.15 -1.63
C LYS A 83 23.98 0.87 -2.69
N GLY A 84 23.05 1.48 -3.43
CA GLY A 84 23.36 2.43 -4.50
C GLY A 84 24.12 1.81 -5.68
N LEU A 85 24.08 0.48 -5.83
CA LEU A 85 24.80 -0.23 -6.88
C LEU A 85 24.00 -0.25 -8.19
N THR A 86 24.69 -0.38 -9.31
CA THR A 86 24.06 -0.60 -10.62
C THR A 86 24.15 -2.06 -11.03
N VAL A 87 23.16 -2.49 -11.80
CA VAL A 87 23.02 -3.85 -12.31
C VAL A 87 23.29 -3.85 -13.81
N SER A 88 24.32 -4.57 -14.22
CA SER A 88 24.71 -4.66 -15.63
C SER A 88 23.62 -5.35 -16.47
N GLY A 89 23.43 -4.88 -17.70
CA GLY A 89 22.46 -5.45 -18.64
C GLY A 89 21.01 -5.06 -18.40
N LYS A 90 20.74 -4.18 -17.43
CA LYS A 90 19.40 -3.65 -17.14
C LYS A 90 19.26 -2.20 -17.65
N PRO A 91 18.06 -1.76 -18.08
CA PRO A 91 17.85 -0.41 -18.55
C PRO A 91 18.22 0.64 -17.50
N LEU A 92 18.78 1.79 -17.92
CA LEU A 92 19.05 2.90 -17.01
C LEU A 92 17.75 3.44 -16.40
N LYS A 93 16.66 3.47 -17.17
CA LYS A 93 15.32 3.85 -16.72
C LYS A 93 14.93 3.09 -15.44
N ASP A 94 15.10 1.77 -15.46
CA ASP A 94 14.73 0.91 -14.35
C ASP A 94 15.47 1.26 -13.07
N HIS A 95 16.75 1.64 -13.16
CA HIS A 95 17.53 2.08 -11.99
C HIS A 95 17.10 3.47 -11.49
N LEU A 96 16.77 4.37 -12.40
CA LEU A 96 16.34 5.73 -12.08
C LEU A 96 14.96 5.75 -11.41
N GLU A 97 14.07 4.84 -11.82
CA GLU A 97 12.77 4.65 -11.18
C GLU A 97 12.92 4.24 -9.71
N ILE A 98 13.79 3.27 -9.41
CA ILE A 98 14.08 2.87 -8.02
C ILE A 98 14.66 4.03 -7.20
N LYS A 99 15.60 4.79 -7.77
CA LYS A 99 16.17 5.98 -7.10
C LYS A 99 15.17 7.11 -6.87
N GLY A 100 14.06 7.15 -7.60
CA GLY A 100 13.01 8.15 -7.39
C GLY A 100 12.15 7.89 -6.15
N TYR A 101 12.27 6.72 -5.51
CA TYR A 101 11.53 6.35 -4.30
C TYR A 101 12.29 6.65 -2.99
N ASP A 102 13.58 6.99 -3.05
CA ASP A 102 14.46 7.33 -1.90
C ASP A 102 14.39 8.82 -1.53
#